data_AF-F3ZH94-F1
#
_entry.id   AF-F3ZH94-F1
#
_cell.length_a   1.000
_cell.length_b   1.000
_cell.length_c   1.000
_cell.angle_alpha   90.00
_cell.angle_beta   90.00
_cell.angle_gamma   90.00
#
_symmetry.space_group_name_H-M   'P 1'
#
loop_
_entity.id
_entity.type
_entity.pdbx_description
1 polymer ?
#
loop_
_entity_poly.entity_id
_entity_poly.type
_entity_poly.pdbx_seq_one_letter_code
_entity_poly.pdbx_strand_id
1 'polypeptide(L)'
;MPAAGEAGPRRRERAPFGAVSGSRTAWRGKGGGHAAGRGSPGGVAGLSPASPDGGKPPQAKRFVAERRVYLPHMPPTSGLGPAAQDAESPQAVPPGTDDAPARSAARVPGQAGRADRNADTTPRPHLTELRLSAYAGHRATVLRLGPVTLLTGPSGGGKSTALAACAALAALGNGAPLAEAFPDPRAAVPENARPDPQRRRGFRIGCVSDGPAGPVRLDLAVQAEPELRVVGERLSGDGVVYLETALRDPARRTVQAAWHTAGNAAVTRAPLPDDLLGTTLLPLRVAGRTKEQRRVLAAAEQTVLALRSLFPCAADPTAMRPPAPGGDGLLRRDCANLAEVLHRAARECRTRYGLLEASVREGCAGVVDGLATELLPGGGIAARLLRPEGPGTPLSRLGDGELRYLAMALVLFTGPGVLDVDPASEVPGALQTLTVLADDFDLHLDERQAALLLDLAARMAARGHIRLLGALSRPPAPPGGSPGAIPGVRLVEVGAAVRGTPER
;
A
#
# COMPACT_ATOMS: atom_id res chain seq x y z
N MET A 1 6.01 -53.64 -52.65
CA MET A 1 6.85 -52.47 -52.30
C MET A 1 6.35 -51.27 -53.08
N PRO A 2 6.48 -50.01 -52.58
CA PRO A 2 6.13 -49.54 -51.23
C PRO A 2 4.58 -49.58 -51.09
N ALA A 3 3.75 -48.66 -50.56
CA ALA A 3 3.82 -47.49 -49.63
C ALA A 3 2.47 -47.46 -48.85
N ALA A 4 2.23 -46.84 -47.68
CA ALA A 4 2.88 -45.80 -46.86
C ALA A 4 2.58 -44.33 -47.26
N GLY A 5 1.70 -43.67 -46.50
CA GLY A 5 1.36 -42.23 -46.60
C GLY A 5 0.30 -41.85 -45.55
N GLU A 6 0.61 -40.90 -44.68
CA GLU A 6 -0.13 -40.67 -43.42
C GLU A 6 -1.29 -39.67 -43.53
N ALA A 7 -2.40 -39.96 -42.84
CA ALA A 7 -3.47 -38.98 -42.59
C ALA A 7 -3.25 -38.30 -41.22
N GLY A 8 -2.72 -37.08 -41.23
CA GLY A 8 -2.35 -36.35 -40.00
C GLY A 8 -3.54 -36.01 -39.07
N PRO A 9 -3.31 -35.93 -37.74
CA PRO A 9 -4.37 -35.67 -36.77
C PRO A 9 -4.91 -34.24 -36.89
N ARG A 10 -6.23 -34.11 -37.05
CA ARG A 10 -6.90 -32.81 -37.10
C ARG A 10 -6.67 -32.03 -35.80
N ARG A 11 -6.22 -30.78 -35.91
CA ARG A 11 -6.18 -29.82 -34.79
C ARG A 11 -7.56 -29.75 -34.12
N ARG A 12 -7.64 -30.08 -32.83
CA ARG A 12 -8.76 -29.66 -31.99
C ARG A 12 -8.56 -28.21 -31.59
N GLU A 13 -9.24 -27.31 -32.28
CA GLU A 13 -9.33 -25.91 -31.86
C GLU A 13 -10.02 -25.83 -30.49
N ARG A 14 -9.47 -25.01 -29.60
CA ARG A 14 -10.07 -24.77 -28.28
C ARG A 14 -11.11 -23.67 -28.42
N ALA A 15 -12.39 -24.03 -28.36
CA ALA A 15 -13.46 -23.05 -28.28
C ALA A 15 -13.29 -22.16 -27.02
N PRO A 16 -13.50 -20.84 -27.11
CA PRO A 16 -13.48 -19.96 -25.94
C PRO A 16 -14.70 -20.24 -25.05
N PHE A 17 -14.53 -20.15 -23.74
CA PHE A 17 -15.64 -20.31 -22.80
C PHE A 17 -16.52 -19.05 -22.81
N GLY A 18 -17.73 -19.18 -23.34
CA GLY A 18 -18.70 -18.08 -23.44
C GLY A 18 -19.24 -17.63 -22.09
N ALA A 19 -19.79 -16.42 -22.06
CA ALA A 19 -20.50 -15.89 -20.91
C ALA A 19 -21.79 -16.70 -20.64
N VAL A 20 -22.08 -16.97 -19.36
CA VAL A 20 -23.37 -17.52 -18.92
C VAL A 20 -24.04 -16.49 -18.02
N SER A 21 -25.17 -15.96 -18.48
CA SER A 21 -26.04 -15.07 -17.72
C SER A 21 -26.69 -15.82 -16.54
N GLY A 22 -27.05 -15.07 -15.49
CA GLY A 22 -27.28 -15.66 -14.17
C GLY A 22 -28.50 -16.58 -14.06
N SER A 23 -28.29 -17.78 -13.50
CA SER A 23 -29.34 -18.62 -12.92
C SER A 23 -28.92 -19.15 -11.53
N ARG A 24 -29.88 -19.55 -10.70
CA ARG A 24 -29.70 -19.75 -9.25
C ARG A 24 -29.44 -21.21 -8.88
N THR A 25 -28.18 -21.64 -8.69
CA THR A 25 -27.89 -22.94 -8.01
C THR A 25 -26.45 -23.04 -7.48
N ALA A 26 -26.25 -22.75 -6.18
CA ALA A 26 -24.98 -23.07 -5.48
C ALA A 26 -25.11 -23.28 -3.95
N TRP A 27 -26.33 -23.39 -3.40
CA TRP A 27 -26.57 -23.65 -1.98
C TRP A 27 -27.63 -24.74 -1.78
N ARG A 28 -27.21 -26.01 -1.80
CA ARG A 28 -27.99 -27.17 -1.31
C ARG A 28 -27.08 -28.21 -0.69
N GLY A 29 -26.81 -28.08 0.61
CA GLY A 29 -26.50 -29.25 1.44
C GLY A 29 -27.77 -30.08 1.62
N LYS A 30 -27.70 -31.40 1.48
CA LYS A 30 -28.80 -32.30 1.85
C LYS A 30 -28.79 -32.51 3.37
N GLY A 31 -29.92 -32.28 4.02
CA GLY A 31 -30.22 -32.73 5.37
C GLY A 31 -31.68 -33.20 5.39
N GLY A 32 -31.91 -34.44 5.85
CA GLY A 32 -33.27 -34.97 5.99
C GLY A 32 -33.98 -34.32 7.18
N GLY A 33 -35.28 -34.03 7.04
CA GLY A 33 -36.08 -33.48 8.12
C GLY A 33 -36.82 -34.55 8.91
N HIS A 34 -37.28 -34.17 10.10
CA HIS A 34 -38.45 -34.73 10.78
C HIS A 34 -39.31 -33.58 11.31
N ALA A 35 -40.63 -33.80 11.37
CA ALA A 35 -41.58 -32.90 12.02
C ALA A 35 -41.78 -33.37 13.50
N ALA A 36 -42.59 -32.75 14.37
CA ALA A 36 -43.52 -31.62 14.23
C ALA A 36 -43.66 -30.90 15.59
N GLY A 37 -44.39 -29.78 15.65
CA GLY A 37 -44.80 -29.17 16.93
C GLY A 37 -45.46 -27.80 16.76
N ARG A 38 -46.77 -27.70 17.01
CA ARG A 38 -47.50 -26.42 17.10
C ARG A 38 -47.61 -26.03 18.58
N GLY A 39 -47.47 -24.74 18.92
CA GLY A 39 -47.57 -24.29 20.32
C GLY A 39 -47.53 -22.77 20.52
N SER A 40 -48.67 -22.11 20.38
CA SER A 40 -48.97 -20.74 20.82
C SER A 40 -50.51 -20.64 20.93
N PRO A 41 -51.11 -19.86 21.85
CA PRO A 41 -50.86 -18.41 21.97
C PRO A 41 -50.95 -17.83 23.41
N GLY A 42 -50.82 -16.50 23.51
CA GLY A 42 -51.55 -15.69 24.52
C GLY A 42 -50.70 -14.97 25.58
N GLY A 43 -51.13 -13.76 25.94
CA GLY A 43 -50.54 -12.92 26.99
C GLY A 43 -50.45 -11.44 26.58
N VAL A 44 -51.08 -10.54 27.34
CA VAL A 44 -51.16 -9.09 27.05
C VAL A 44 -51.02 -8.30 28.36
N ALA A 45 -50.66 -7.02 28.25
CA ALA A 45 -50.31 -6.07 29.32
C ALA A 45 -48.96 -6.36 30.01
N GLY A 46 -48.12 -5.37 30.37
CA GLY A 46 -48.17 -3.93 30.10
C GLY A 46 -48.45 -3.10 31.35
N LEU A 47 -47.44 -2.37 31.82
CA LEU A 47 -47.56 -1.24 32.74
C LEU A 47 -46.24 -0.43 32.73
N SER A 48 -46.38 0.89 32.76
CA SER A 48 -45.36 1.91 33.02
C SER A 48 -46.13 3.03 33.74
N PRO A 49 -45.58 3.74 34.75
CA PRO A 49 -44.55 4.76 34.46
C PRO A 49 -43.54 5.00 35.62
N ALA A 50 -42.87 6.17 35.54
CA ALA A 50 -42.16 6.92 36.59
C ALA A 50 -40.65 6.66 36.78
N SER A 51 -39.86 7.65 36.32
CA SER A 51 -38.58 8.04 36.93
C SER A 51 -38.82 8.87 38.20
N PRO A 52 -37.82 9.08 39.06
CA PRO A 52 -37.05 10.33 38.93
C PRO A 52 -35.53 10.23 39.18
N ASP A 53 -34.83 11.32 38.85
CA ASP A 53 -33.56 11.85 39.37
C ASP A 53 -32.27 11.02 39.49
N GLY A 54 -31.20 11.57 38.88
CA GLY A 54 -30.29 12.35 39.72
C GLY A 54 -28.92 11.76 40.11
N GLY A 55 -28.43 10.70 39.48
CA GLY A 55 -27.11 10.11 39.81
C GLY A 55 -25.96 10.53 38.88
N LYS A 56 -24.93 11.23 39.40
CA LYS A 56 -23.65 11.40 38.68
C LYS A 56 -22.85 10.07 38.70
N PRO A 57 -22.29 9.59 37.57
CA PRO A 57 -21.46 8.38 37.57
C PRO A 57 -20.09 8.61 38.22
N PRO A 58 -19.51 7.62 38.92
CA PRO A 58 -18.22 7.75 39.57
C PRO A 58 -17.04 7.69 38.57
N GLN A 59 -15.95 8.40 38.89
CA GLN A 59 -14.73 8.40 38.07
C GLN A 59 -13.96 7.08 38.21
N ALA A 60 -13.96 6.27 37.15
CA ALA A 60 -13.14 5.06 37.09
C ALA A 60 -11.66 5.41 36.87
N LYS A 61 -10.84 5.28 37.93
CA LYS A 61 -9.38 5.45 37.85
C LYS A 61 -8.77 4.35 36.96
N ARG A 62 -8.35 4.70 35.74
CA ARG A 62 -7.51 3.82 34.91
C ARG A 62 -6.11 3.71 35.53
N PHE A 63 -5.80 2.57 36.13
CA PHE A 63 -4.43 2.17 36.39
C PHE A 63 -3.72 1.93 35.05
N VAL A 64 -2.69 2.73 34.75
CA VAL A 64 -1.74 2.44 33.67
C VAL A 64 -0.64 1.56 34.27
N ALA A 65 -0.51 0.33 33.77
CA ALA A 65 0.54 -0.58 34.20
C ALA A 65 1.84 -0.29 33.44
N GLU A 66 2.79 0.42 34.08
CA GLU A 66 4.14 0.62 33.53
C GLU A 66 4.87 -0.73 33.33
N ARG A 67 4.94 -1.21 32.09
CA ARG A 67 5.91 -2.24 31.72
C ARG A 67 7.29 -1.62 31.54
N ARG A 68 8.00 -1.40 32.65
CA ARG A 68 9.45 -1.16 32.63
C ARG A 68 10.17 -2.38 32.07
N VAL A 69 10.70 -2.27 30.86
CA VAL A 69 11.62 -3.28 30.30
C VAL A 69 13.03 -2.96 30.81
N TYR A 70 13.60 -3.90 31.57
CA TYR A 70 15.01 -3.83 31.98
C TYR A 70 15.91 -4.08 30.78
N LEU A 71 16.74 -3.09 30.42
CA LEU A 71 17.91 -3.29 29.56
C LEU A 71 19.16 -3.40 30.46
N PRO A 72 19.94 -4.49 30.40
CA PRO A 72 21.14 -4.62 31.22
C PRO A 72 22.25 -3.71 30.69
N HIS A 73 22.83 -2.91 31.58
CA HIS A 73 24.07 -2.17 31.29
C HIS A 73 25.22 -3.14 31.04
N MET A 74 25.97 -2.93 29.96
CA MET A 74 27.39 -3.33 29.90
C MET A 74 28.29 -2.08 30.04
N PRO A 75 29.46 -2.20 30.68
CA PRO A 75 30.39 -1.09 30.88
C PRO A 75 31.28 -0.85 29.65
N PRO A 76 31.86 0.36 29.50
CA PRO A 76 32.86 0.65 28.47
C PRO A 76 34.21 0.01 28.81
N THR A 77 34.88 -0.58 27.81
CA THR A 77 36.26 -1.08 27.93
C THR A 77 37.27 0.04 27.72
N SER A 78 38.10 0.30 28.74
CA SER A 78 39.13 1.34 28.68
C SER A 78 40.48 0.82 28.17
N GLY A 79 41.12 1.62 27.31
CA GLY A 79 42.57 1.66 27.14
C GLY A 79 43.20 0.64 26.19
N LEU A 80 43.91 1.14 25.17
CA LEU A 80 45.38 1.14 25.15
C LEU A 80 45.92 1.92 23.93
N GLY A 81 46.84 2.86 24.18
CA GLY A 81 47.86 3.25 23.20
C GLY A 81 49.06 2.27 23.27
N PRO A 82 50.24 2.57 22.67
CA PRO A 82 50.78 3.94 22.55
C PRO A 82 51.56 4.22 21.23
N ALA A 83 52.36 5.29 21.29
CA ALA A 83 53.55 5.59 20.49
C ALA A 83 53.35 6.21 19.10
N ALA A 84 54.34 7.03 18.73
CA ALA A 84 54.44 7.78 17.50
C ALA A 84 55.89 7.82 17.03
N GLN A 85 56.08 8.03 15.73
CA GLN A 85 57.25 8.53 15.00
C GLN A 85 56.66 9.14 13.71
N ASP A 86 56.98 10.38 13.35
CA ASP A 86 58.21 10.79 12.67
C ASP A 86 58.45 10.02 11.36
N ALA A 87 58.83 10.63 10.23
CA ALA A 87 58.75 12.00 9.72
C ALA A 87 59.25 11.92 8.26
N GLU A 88 58.70 12.69 7.31
CA GLU A 88 59.44 13.35 6.20
C GLU A 88 58.52 13.98 5.14
N SER A 89 59.02 15.07 4.55
CA SER A 89 58.48 15.73 3.35
C SER A 89 59.63 16.21 2.46
N PRO A 90 59.64 15.90 1.16
CA PRO A 90 60.23 16.75 0.12
C PRO A 90 59.10 17.51 -0.58
N GLN A 91 58.97 18.82 -0.42
CA GLN A 91 59.75 19.86 -1.14
C GLN A 91 59.60 19.81 -2.68
N ALA A 92 59.09 20.91 -3.22
CA ALA A 92 59.13 21.29 -4.65
C ALA A 92 59.93 22.58 -4.79
N VAL A 93 60.44 22.91 -6.00
CA VAL A 93 60.98 24.23 -6.47
C VAL A 93 61.85 24.02 -7.74
N PRO A 94 61.86 24.90 -8.79
CA PRO A 94 60.83 25.83 -9.25
C PRO A 94 60.69 25.76 -10.83
N PRO A 95 60.64 26.81 -11.71
CA PRO A 95 59.93 26.72 -13.00
C PRO A 95 60.79 26.90 -14.28
N GLY A 96 60.14 26.74 -15.44
CA GLY A 96 60.64 27.15 -16.76
C GLY A 96 59.50 27.78 -17.60
N THR A 97 59.82 28.79 -18.41
CA THR A 97 58.88 29.69 -19.09
C THR A 97 58.31 29.17 -20.40
N ASP A 98 57.11 29.65 -20.73
CA ASP A 98 56.55 29.98 -22.06
C ASP A 98 56.81 29.03 -23.24
N ASP A 99 55.73 28.47 -23.81
CA ASP A 99 55.18 29.07 -25.04
C ASP A 99 53.72 28.64 -25.31
N ALA A 100 53.02 29.38 -26.17
CA ALA A 100 51.70 28.99 -26.69
C ALA A 100 51.57 29.35 -28.18
N PRO A 101 51.07 28.44 -29.04
CA PRO A 101 49.69 28.64 -29.48
C PRO A 101 48.86 27.36 -29.72
N ALA A 102 47.55 27.54 -29.85
CA ALA A 102 46.57 26.49 -30.03
C ALA A 102 46.66 25.73 -31.38
N ARG A 103 46.20 24.46 -31.39
CA ARG A 103 45.10 23.99 -32.26
C ARG A 103 44.70 22.51 -32.08
N SER A 104 43.47 22.23 -32.53
CA SER A 104 42.89 20.92 -32.85
C SER A 104 42.39 20.05 -31.68
N ALA A 105 41.37 19.23 -31.99
CA ALA A 105 40.58 18.49 -31.01
C ALA A 105 40.94 16.99 -30.99
N ALA A 106 41.10 16.45 -29.79
CA ALA A 106 41.07 15.01 -29.53
C ALA A 106 39.86 14.70 -28.63
N ARG A 107 38.78 14.16 -29.21
CA ARG A 107 37.67 13.60 -28.42
C ARG A 107 38.19 12.35 -27.69
N VAL A 108 38.09 12.31 -26.37
CA VAL A 108 38.28 11.08 -25.58
C VAL A 108 36.93 10.36 -25.46
N PRO A 109 36.71 9.21 -26.13
CA PRO A 109 35.45 8.48 -26.04
C PRO A 109 35.51 7.51 -24.86
N GLY A 110 34.77 7.77 -23.78
CA GLY A 110 34.77 6.84 -22.63
C GLY A 110 33.80 7.10 -21.47
N GLN A 111 33.36 8.33 -21.22
CA GLN A 111 32.61 8.64 -19.98
C GLN A 111 31.09 8.38 -20.04
N ALA A 112 30.48 8.27 -21.23
CA ALA A 112 29.05 7.97 -21.35
C ALA A 112 28.66 6.53 -20.91
N GLY A 113 29.60 5.57 -20.97
CA GLY A 113 29.31 4.14 -20.81
C GLY A 113 29.29 3.59 -19.38
N ARG A 114 29.35 4.45 -18.35
CA ARG A 114 29.52 4.03 -16.94
C ARG A 114 28.35 4.35 -16.00
N ALA A 115 27.42 5.23 -16.38
CA ALA A 115 26.21 5.51 -15.60
C ALA A 115 25.13 4.41 -15.75
N ASP A 116 25.12 3.71 -16.89
CA ASP A 116 23.99 2.92 -17.38
C ASP A 116 24.08 1.40 -17.05
N ARG A 117 24.83 1.04 -15.99
CA ARG A 117 25.17 -0.35 -15.65
C ARG A 117 24.70 -0.84 -14.28
N ASN A 118 23.83 -0.10 -13.60
CA ASN A 118 23.28 -0.50 -12.31
C ASN A 118 21.81 -0.07 -12.13
N ALA A 119 20.99 -0.26 -13.17
CA ALA A 119 19.57 -0.47 -12.94
C ALA A 119 19.42 -1.78 -12.15
N ASP A 120 18.95 -1.71 -10.91
CA ASP A 120 18.73 -2.89 -10.07
C ASP A 120 17.61 -3.74 -10.68
N THR A 121 18.02 -4.81 -11.37
CA THR A 121 17.10 -5.74 -12.06
C THR A 121 16.44 -6.74 -11.11
N THR A 122 16.72 -6.69 -9.81
CA THR A 122 16.12 -7.58 -8.82
C THR A 122 14.62 -7.28 -8.70
N PRO A 123 13.70 -8.20 -9.05
CA PRO A 123 12.28 -7.91 -9.08
C PRO A 123 11.75 -7.71 -7.66
N ARG A 124 11.33 -6.49 -7.33
CA ARG A 124 10.84 -6.12 -5.98
C ARG A 124 9.35 -6.43 -5.83
N PRO A 125 8.89 -7.00 -4.69
CA PRO A 125 7.46 -7.27 -4.44
C PRO A 125 6.59 -6.02 -4.57
N HIS A 126 5.59 -6.06 -5.45
CA HIS A 126 4.65 -4.94 -5.65
C HIS A 126 3.30 -5.41 -6.21
N LEU A 127 2.25 -4.59 -6.09
CA LEU A 127 0.96 -4.88 -6.73
C LEU A 127 0.90 -4.47 -8.20
N THR A 128 0.35 -5.36 -9.04
CA THR A 128 0.11 -5.18 -10.48
C THR A 128 -1.37 -5.21 -10.86
N GLU A 129 -2.25 -5.77 -10.00
CA GLU A 129 -3.70 -5.69 -10.15
C GLU A 129 -4.41 -5.47 -8.79
N LEU A 130 -5.42 -4.61 -8.76
CA LEU A 130 -6.49 -4.62 -7.73
C LEU A 130 -7.75 -5.25 -8.33
N ARG A 131 -8.43 -6.12 -7.59
CA ARG A 131 -9.55 -6.94 -8.10
C ARG A 131 -10.78 -6.88 -7.21
N LEU A 132 -11.67 -5.93 -7.48
CA LEU A 132 -12.92 -5.67 -6.75
C LEU A 132 -14.04 -6.49 -7.37
N SER A 133 -14.03 -7.79 -7.07
CA SER A 133 -14.93 -8.78 -7.67
C SER A 133 -16.40 -8.53 -7.30
N ALA A 134 -16.67 -8.20 -6.05
CA ALA A 134 -17.98 -7.74 -5.57
C ALA A 134 -17.78 -6.94 -4.26
N TYR A 135 -17.64 -5.63 -4.36
CA TYR A 135 -17.26 -4.77 -3.23
C TYR A 135 -17.88 -3.38 -3.39
N ALA A 136 -18.71 -2.95 -2.44
CA ALA A 136 -19.43 -1.67 -2.49
C ALA A 136 -20.13 -1.45 -3.86
N GLY A 137 -19.80 -0.38 -4.59
CA GLY A 137 -20.29 -0.13 -5.96
C GLY A 137 -19.70 -1.06 -7.04
N HIS A 138 -18.52 -1.64 -6.82
CA HIS A 138 -17.77 -2.38 -7.84
C HIS A 138 -18.30 -3.79 -8.11
N ARG A 139 -18.29 -4.18 -9.39
CA ARG A 139 -18.65 -5.53 -9.88
C ARG A 139 -17.61 -5.96 -10.89
N ALA A 140 -16.97 -7.10 -10.65
CA ALA A 140 -15.92 -7.68 -11.50
C ALA A 140 -14.81 -6.70 -11.93
N THR A 141 -14.58 -5.61 -11.18
CA THR A 141 -13.66 -4.54 -11.56
C THR A 141 -12.22 -5.00 -11.34
N VAL A 142 -11.37 -4.86 -12.37
CA VAL A 142 -9.94 -5.15 -12.31
C VAL A 142 -9.17 -3.91 -12.74
N LEU A 143 -8.43 -3.30 -11.81
CA LEU A 143 -7.60 -2.12 -12.07
C LEU A 143 -6.15 -2.58 -12.28
N ARG A 144 -5.59 -2.27 -13.45
CA ARG A 144 -4.20 -2.58 -13.83
C ARG A 144 -3.26 -1.51 -13.29
N LEU A 145 -2.32 -1.90 -12.44
CA LEU A 145 -1.44 -0.98 -11.71
C LEU A 145 -0.05 -0.90 -12.36
N GLY A 146 0.30 0.28 -12.86
CA GLY A 146 1.66 0.63 -13.27
C GLY A 146 2.51 1.17 -12.11
N PRO A 147 3.76 1.60 -12.37
CA PRO A 147 4.62 2.26 -11.38
C PRO A 147 4.03 3.59 -10.89
N VAL A 148 3.46 4.38 -11.79
CA VAL A 148 2.55 5.50 -11.46
C VAL A 148 1.21 5.23 -12.13
N THR A 149 0.12 5.27 -11.35
CA THR A 149 -1.25 5.02 -11.80
C THR A 149 -2.17 6.08 -11.21
N LEU A 150 -3.04 6.67 -12.02
CA LEU A 150 -4.07 7.62 -11.59
C LEU A 150 -5.45 7.11 -11.97
N LEU A 151 -6.34 6.99 -10.98
CA LEU A 151 -7.74 6.65 -11.18
C LEU A 151 -8.53 7.90 -11.59
N THR A 152 -9.16 7.85 -12.75
CA THR A 152 -9.98 8.94 -13.32
C THR A 152 -11.45 8.53 -13.38
N GLY A 153 -12.31 9.42 -13.88
CA GLY A 153 -13.76 9.22 -13.95
C GLY A 153 -14.55 10.08 -12.95
N PRO A 154 -15.89 10.03 -13.00
CA PRO A 154 -16.76 10.96 -12.28
C PRO A 154 -16.69 10.81 -10.76
N SER A 155 -17.11 11.86 -10.04
CA SER A 155 -17.42 11.78 -8.61
C SER A 155 -18.50 10.71 -8.35
N GLY A 156 -18.34 9.93 -7.28
CA GLY A 156 -19.17 8.75 -7.04
C GLY A 156 -18.80 7.51 -7.87
N GLY A 157 -17.87 7.60 -8.84
CA GLY A 157 -17.42 6.49 -9.68
C GLY A 157 -16.63 5.38 -8.96
N GLY A 158 -16.36 5.52 -7.65
CA GLY A 158 -15.70 4.51 -6.82
C GLY A 158 -14.16 4.60 -6.74
N LYS A 159 -13.54 5.69 -7.23
CA LYS A 159 -12.08 5.90 -7.17
C LYS A 159 -11.52 5.74 -5.74
N SER A 160 -12.04 6.53 -4.80
CA SER A 160 -11.71 6.49 -3.38
C SER A 160 -12.05 5.14 -2.72
N THR A 161 -13.16 4.52 -3.13
CA THR A 161 -13.56 3.17 -2.69
C THR A 161 -12.52 2.10 -3.10
N ALA A 162 -11.87 2.27 -4.26
CA ALA A 162 -10.79 1.39 -4.69
C ALA A 162 -9.48 1.62 -3.92
N LEU A 163 -9.11 2.86 -3.61
CA LEU A 163 -7.95 3.15 -2.75
C LEU A 163 -8.19 2.66 -1.31
N ALA A 164 -9.41 2.80 -0.78
CA ALA A 164 -9.80 2.24 0.50
C ALA A 164 -9.70 0.70 0.53
N ALA A 165 -10.01 0.02 -0.58
CA ALA A 165 -9.79 -1.43 -0.69
C ALA A 165 -8.30 -1.80 -0.68
N CYS A 166 -7.43 -1.01 -1.31
CA CYS A 166 -5.97 -1.17 -1.19
C CYS A 166 -5.51 -0.96 0.27
N ALA A 167 -6.01 0.06 0.96
CA ALA A 167 -5.67 0.33 2.36
C ALA A 167 -6.15 -0.79 3.31
N ALA A 168 -7.34 -1.37 3.08
CA ALA A 168 -7.82 -2.51 3.85
C ALA A 168 -6.99 -3.79 3.59
N LEU A 169 -6.57 -4.02 2.33
CA LEU A 169 -5.62 -5.09 2.02
C LEU A 169 -4.23 -4.84 2.65
N ALA A 170 -3.79 -3.58 2.77
CA ALA A 170 -2.57 -3.21 3.47
C ALA A 170 -2.66 -3.59 4.96
N ALA A 171 -3.74 -3.19 5.65
CA ALA A 171 -3.97 -3.54 7.06
C ALA A 171 -3.96 -5.06 7.28
N LEU A 172 -4.67 -5.82 6.42
CA LEU A 172 -4.66 -7.29 6.46
C LEU A 172 -3.26 -7.90 6.19
N GLY A 173 -2.46 -7.28 5.32
CA GLY A 173 -1.07 -7.68 5.05
C GLY A 173 -0.13 -7.40 6.24
N ASN A 174 -0.40 -6.35 7.01
CA ASN A 174 0.23 -6.05 8.30
C ASN A 174 -0.27 -6.95 9.45
N GLY A 175 -1.22 -7.86 9.18
CA GLY A 175 -1.76 -8.79 10.17
C GLY A 175 -2.89 -8.22 11.05
N ALA A 176 -3.45 -7.06 10.70
CA ALA A 176 -4.61 -6.51 11.40
C ALA A 176 -5.86 -7.42 11.25
N PRO A 177 -6.72 -7.53 12.28
CA PRO A 177 -7.97 -8.27 12.18
C PRO A 177 -8.98 -7.57 11.26
N LEU A 178 -9.93 -8.34 10.70
CA LEU A 178 -10.97 -7.82 9.80
C LEU A 178 -11.75 -6.62 10.36
N ALA A 179 -11.96 -6.54 11.67
CA ALA A 179 -12.68 -5.42 12.30
C ALA A 179 -11.90 -4.10 12.30
N GLU A 180 -10.57 -4.17 12.19
CA GLU A 180 -9.69 -3.01 12.05
C GLU A 180 -9.52 -2.63 10.57
N ALA A 181 -9.35 -3.63 9.70
CA ALA A 181 -9.27 -3.43 8.25
C ALA A 181 -10.60 -2.94 7.63
N PHE A 182 -11.75 -3.26 8.24
CA PHE A 182 -13.08 -2.81 7.84
C PHE A 182 -13.90 -2.30 9.03
N PRO A 183 -13.69 -1.06 9.50
CA PRO A 183 -14.44 -0.48 10.62
C PRO A 183 -15.95 -0.36 10.36
N ASP A 184 -16.33 -0.10 9.10
CA ASP A 184 -17.68 -0.39 8.59
C ASP A 184 -17.60 -1.49 7.51
N PRO A 185 -17.87 -2.77 7.87
CA PRO A 185 -17.87 -3.85 6.90
C PRO A 185 -19.14 -3.86 6.03
N ARG A 186 -20.18 -3.07 6.35
CA ARG A 186 -21.41 -2.96 5.55
C ARG A 186 -21.24 -2.00 4.37
N ALA A 187 -20.46 -0.93 4.51
CA ALA A 187 -20.06 -0.10 3.38
C ALA A 187 -19.29 -0.89 2.30
N ALA A 188 -18.56 -1.93 2.71
CA ALA A 188 -17.89 -2.87 1.79
C ALA A 188 -18.85 -3.89 1.14
N VAL A 189 -20.01 -4.18 1.74
CA VAL A 189 -21.05 -5.05 1.14
C VAL A 189 -21.62 -4.38 -0.11
N PRO A 190 -21.80 -5.12 -1.22
CA PRO A 190 -22.49 -4.56 -2.38
C PRO A 190 -23.94 -4.21 -2.06
N GLU A 191 -24.37 -2.96 -2.28
CA GLU A 191 -25.73 -2.48 -1.93
C GLU A 191 -26.85 -3.41 -2.41
N ASN A 192 -26.79 -3.84 -3.67
CA ASN A 192 -27.75 -4.75 -4.30
C ASN A 192 -27.56 -6.24 -3.90
N ALA A 193 -26.66 -6.57 -2.97
CA ALA A 193 -26.49 -7.92 -2.45
C ALA A 193 -27.67 -8.29 -1.54
N ARG A 194 -28.55 -9.14 -2.06
CA ARG A 194 -29.64 -9.73 -1.25
C ARG A 194 -29.06 -10.68 -0.21
N PRO A 195 -29.52 -10.63 1.05
CA PRO A 195 -29.13 -11.63 2.04
C PRO A 195 -29.58 -13.03 1.61
N ASP A 196 -28.79 -14.04 1.98
CA ASP A 196 -29.14 -15.45 1.74
C ASP A 196 -30.17 -15.97 2.79
N PRO A 197 -30.61 -17.25 2.73
CA PRO A 197 -31.57 -17.80 3.70
C PRO A 197 -31.09 -17.80 5.15
N GLN A 198 -29.78 -17.70 5.40
CA GLN A 198 -29.15 -17.57 6.71
C GLN A 198 -28.89 -16.09 7.06
N ARG A 199 -29.49 -15.15 6.31
CA ARG A 199 -29.32 -13.69 6.38
C ARG A 199 -27.91 -13.19 6.11
N ARG A 200 -27.05 -14.00 5.47
CA ARG A 200 -25.64 -13.66 5.26
C ARG A 200 -25.46 -12.68 4.11
N ARG A 201 -24.57 -11.70 4.31
CA ARG A 201 -24.04 -10.79 3.26
C ARG A 201 -22.54 -10.63 3.42
N GLY A 202 -21.88 -10.22 2.35
CA GLY A 202 -20.42 -10.15 2.29
C GLY A 202 -19.91 -9.59 0.96
N PHE A 203 -18.59 -9.52 0.84
CA PHE A 203 -17.88 -8.93 -0.28
C PHE A 203 -16.68 -9.77 -0.71
N ARG A 204 -16.14 -9.48 -1.90
CA ARG A 204 -14.94 -10.11 -2.47
C ARG A 204 -14.01 -9.08 -3.07
N ILE A 205 -12.79 -9.06 -2.55
CA ILE A 205 -11.66 -8.26 -3.01
C ILE A 205 -10.47 -9.18 -3.26
N GLY A 206 -9.40 -8.65 -3.81
CA GLY A 206 -8.19 -9.39 -4.10
C GLY A 206 -7.19 -8.54 -4.86
N CYS A 207 -6.01 -9.11 -5.10
CA CYS A 207 -4.95 -8.44 -5.83
C CYS A 207 -4.10 -9.46 -6.62
N VAL A 208 -3.23 -8.93 -7.47
CA VAL A 208 -2.06 -9.67 -7.98
C VAL A 208 -0.82 -8.92 -7.53
N SER A 209 0.09 -9.64 -6.87
CA SER A 209 1.45 -9.21 -6.57
C SER A 209 2.40 -9.82 -7.59
N ASP A 210 3.49 -9.12 -7.92
CA ASP A 210 4.56 -9.61 -8.78
C ASP A 210 5.93 -9.33 -8.13
N GLY A 211 6.96 -10.09 -8.51
CA GLY A 211 8.23 -10.13 -7.79
C GLY A 211 9.04 -11.42 -8.04
N PRO A 212 9.91 -11.86 -7.10
CA PRO A 212 10.79 -13.02 -7.29
C PRO A 212 10.08 -14.37 -7.45
N ALA A 213 8.83 -14.48 -6.97
CA ALA A 213 7.98 -15.65 -7.12
C ALA A 213 7.07 -15.58 -8.37
N GLY A 214 7.22 -14.54 -9.21
CA GLY A 214 6.36 -14.25 -10.35
C GLY A 214 4.95 -13.79 -9.93
N PRO A 215 3.97 -13.77 -10.86
CA PRO A 215 2.62 -13.30 -10.57
C PRO A 215 1.86 -14.20 -9.59
N VAL A 216 1.67 -13.71 -8.36
CA VAL A 216 0.90 -14.36 -7.30
C VAL A 216 -0.41 -13.60 -7.06
N ARG A 217 -1.52 -14.31 -7.23
CA ARG A 217 -2.89 -13.82 -7.08
C ARG A 217 -3.50 -14.23 -5.75
N LEU A 218 -4.03 -13.24 -5.03
CA LEU A 218 -4.84 -13.39 -3.83
C LEU A 218 -6.31 -13.05 -4.15
N ASP A 219 -7.23 -13.96 -3.85
CA ASP A 219 -8.68 -13.70 -3.75
C ASP A 219 -9.12 -13.85 -2.29
N LEU A 220 -9.87 -12.89 -1.75
CA LEU A 220 -10.42 -12.91 -0.39
C LEU A 220 -11.95 -12.73 -0.43
N ALA A 221 -12.66 -13.59 0.29
CA ALA A 221 -14.11 -13.52 0.48
C ALA A 221 -14.44 -13.35 1.96
N VAL A 222 -15.09 -12.23 2.28
CA VAL A 222 -15.46 -11.83 3.64
C VAL A 222 -16.98 -11.83 3.77
N GLN A 223 -17.51 -12.46 4.81
CA GLN A 223 -18.86 -12.23 5.31
C GLN A 223 -18.82 -11.01 6.22
N ALA A 224 -19.71 -10.06 6.02
CA ALA A 224 -19.89 -8.89 6.88
C ALA A 224 -21.08 -9.03 7.84
N GLU A 225 -22.09 -9.82 7.44
CA GLU A 225 -23.33 -10.02 8.20
C GLU A 225 -23.73 -11.51 8.16
N PRO A 226 -24.34 -12.05 9.24
CA PRO A 226 -24.66 -11.37 10.50
C PRO A 226 -23.43 -11.09 11.37
N GLU A 227 -22.31 -11.77 11.11
CA GLU A 227 -21.02 -11.56 11.79
C GLU A 227 -19.91 -11.32 10.76
N LEU A 228 -18.95 -10.46 11.10
CA LEU A 228 -17.75 -10.21 10.29
C LEU A 228 -16.76 -11.37 10.42
N ARG A 229 -16.43 -12.03 9.31
CA ARG A 229 -15.43 -13.12 9.23
C ARG A 229 -14.99 -13.45 7.80
N VAL A 230 -13.78 -13.98 7.64
CA VAL A 230 -13.31 -14.65 6.41
C VAL A 230 -14.17 -15.90 6.18
N VAL A 231 -14.75 -16.04 4.98
CA VAL A 231 -15.45 -17.26 4.57
C VAL A 231 -14.68 -18.09 3.55
N GLY A 232 -13.70 -17.48 2.89
CA GLY A 232 -12.69 -18.18 2.12
C GLY A 232 -11.63 -17.25 1.56
N GLU A 233 -10.47 -17.81 1.27
CA GLU A 233 -9.27 -17.12 0.80
C GLU A 233 -8.56 -18.06 -0.19
N ARG A 234 -7.91 -17.52 -1.22
CA ARG A 234 -7.19 -18.32 -2.20
C ARG A 234 -5.93 -17.59 -2.68
N LEU A 235 -4.76 -18.13 -2.33
CA LEU A 235 -3.46 -17.72 -2.84
C LEU A 235 -3.04 -18.67 -3.96
N SER A 236 -2.67 -18.15 -5.13
CA SER A 236 -2.33 -18.98 -6.30
C SER A 236 -1.35 -18.30 -7.26
N GLY A 237 -0.48 -19.08 -7.89
CA GLY A 237 0.49 -18.63 -8.89
C GLY A 237 0.95 -19.83 -9.73
N ASP A 238 1.42 -19.60 -10.95
CA ASP A 238 1.89 -20.64 -11.89
C ASP A 238 0.93 -21.83 -12.09
N GLY A 239 -0.39 -21.58 -12.01
CA GLY A 239 -1.43 -22.61 -12.08
C GLY A 239 -1.63 -23.44 -10.81
N VAL A 240 -0.81 -23.25 -9.77
CA VAL A 240 -0.89 -23.92 -8.47
C VAL A 240 -1.72 -23.09 -7.48
N VAL A 241 -2.47 -23.76 -6.62
CA VAL A 241 -3.08 -23.14 -5.42
C VAL A 241 -2.16 -23.39 -4.25
N TYR A 242 -1.59 -22.32 -3.69
CA TYR A 242 -0.65 -22.37 -2.57
C TYR A 242 -1.37 -22.48 -1.23
N LEU A 243 -2.48 -21.75 -1.09
CA LEU A 243 -3.39 -21.78 0.06
C LEU A 243 -4.84 -21.65 -0.45
N GLU A 244 -5.73 -22.46 0.12
CA GLU A 244 -7.18 -22.25 0.06
C GLU A 244 -7.75 -22.34 1.49
N THR A 245 -8.61 -21.40 1.88
CA THR A 245 -9.39 -21.47 3.12
C THR A 245 -10.88 -21.53 2.82
N ALA A 246 -11.64 -22.20 3.67
CA ALA A 246 -13.10 -22.26 3.57
C ALA A 246 -13.73 -22.38 4.97
N LEU A 247 -14.79 -21.61 5.23
CA LEU A 247 -15.64 -21.81 6.40
C LEU A 247 -16.40 -23.13 6.25
N ARG A 248 -16.13 -24.10 7.14
CA ARG A 248 -16.78 -25.42 7.16
C ARG A 248 -17.78 -25.57 8.30
N ASP A 249 -17.51 -24.93 9.43
CA ASP A 249 -18.33 -24.94 10.63
C ASP A 249 -18.55 -23.49 11.11
N PRO A 250 -19.69 -22.86 10.77
CA PRO A 250 -19.98 -21.48 11.17
C PRO A 250 -20.09 -21.26 12.69
N ALA A 251 -20.26 -22.31 13.49
CA ALA A 251 -20.30 -22.20 14.95
C ALA A 251 -18.91 -21.97 15.57
N ARG A 252 -17.82 -22.17 14.80
CA ARG A 252 -16.44 -21.89 15.23
C ARG A 252 -15.96 -20.54 14.72
N ARG A 253 -14.97 -19.98 15.41
CA ARG A 253 -14.16 -18.82 14.97
C ARG A 253 -12.91 -19.28 14.19
N THR A 254 -13.12 -20.15 13.20
CA THR A 254 -12.03 -20.74 12.40
C THR A 254 -12.45 -21.12 10.99
N VAL A 255 -11.64 -20.79 10.00
CA VAL A 255 -11.71 -21.39 8.65
C VAL A 255 -10.86 -22.66 8.58
N GLN A 256 -11.30 -23.64 7.78
CA GLN A 256 -10.46 -24.78 7.42
C GLN A 256 -9.51 -24.34 6.31
N ALA A 257 -8.22 -24.21 6.62
CA ALA A 257 -7.18 -24.01 5.63
C ALA A 257 -6.70 -25.33 5.04
N ALA A 258 -6.24 -25.28 3.79
CA ALA A 258 -5.47 -26.30 3.11
C ALA A 258 -4.35 -25.61 2.31
N TRP A 259 -3.09 -25.99 2.53
CA TRP A 259 -1.95 -25.44 1.80
C TRP A 259 -1.11 -26.54 1.16
N HIS A 260 -0.51 -26.21 0.02
CA HIS A 260 0.25 -27.12 -0.83
C HIS A 260 1.54 -27.60 -0.14
N THR A 261 1.88 -28.89 -0.29
CA THR A 261 3.09 -29.46 0.31
C THR A 261 3.92 -30.35 -0.60
N ALA A 262 3.30 -31.11 -1.52
CA ALA A 262 3.99 -31.89 -2.54
C ALA A 262 3.09 -32.28 -3.73
N GLY A 263 3.56 -32.06 -4.97
CA GLY A 263 2.86 -32.47 -6.18
C GLY A 263 1.45 -31.87 -6.34
N ASN A 264 0.68 -32.33 -7.33
CA ASN A 264 -0.58 -31.67 -7.70
C ASN A 264 -1.75 -31.89 -6.70
N ALA A 265 -1.56 -32.65 -5.62
CA ALA A 265 -2.64 -33.04 -4.72
C ALA A 265 -2.31 -33.11 -3.22
N ALA A 266 -1.05 -33.17 -2.79
CA ALA A 266 -0.77 -33.24 -1.35
C ALA A 266 -0.89 -31.85 -0.71
N VAL A 267 -1.79 -31.75 0.26
CA VAL A 267 -2.05 -30.55 1.05
C VAL A 267 -2.05 -30.88 2.54
N THR A 268 -1.42 -30.04 3.35
CA THR A 268 -1.63 -30.05 4.81
C THR A 268 -2.87 -29.25 5.13
N ARG A 269 -3.66 -29.71 6.11
CA ARG A 269 -4.90 -29.08 6.55
C ARG A 269 -4.83 -28.73 8.04
N ALA A 270 -5.20 -27.51 8.39
CA ALA A 270 -5.32 -27.06 9.77
C ALA A 270 -6.39 -25.96 9.90
N PRO A 271 -6.96 -25.75 11.09
CA PRO A 271 -7.73 -24.53 11.35
C PRO A 271 -6.79 -23.31 11.39
N LEU A 272 -7.28 -22.21 10.79
CA LEU A 272 -6.77 -20.85 11.01
C LEU A 272 -7.94 -20.00 11.58
N PRO A 273 -7.65 -18.90 12.30
CA PRO A 273 -8.68 -17.94 12.72
C PRO A 273 -9.49 -17.43 11.52
N ASP A 274 -10.76 -17.07 11.75
CA ASP A 274 -11.63 -16.50 10.70
C ASP A 274 -11.73 -14.97 10.72
N ASP A 275 -10.83 -14.30 11.42
CA ASP A 275 -10.69 -12.84 11.49
C ASP A 275 -9.37 -12.30 10.90
N LEU A 276 -8.43 -13.18 10.53
CA LEU A 276 -7.11 -12.84 9.99
C LEU A 276 -6.93 -13.35 8.55
N LEU A 277 -6.02 -12.72 7.81
CA LEU A 277 -5.59 -13.18 6.47
C LEU A 277 -4.69 -14.42 6.61
N GLY A 278 -5.15 -15.59 6.16
CA GLY A 278 -4.40 -16.85 6.30
C GLY A 278 -3.04 -16.86 5.60
N THR A 279 -2.87 -16.05 4.56
CA THR A 279 -1.58 -15.85 3.87
C THR A 279 -0.49 -15.29 4.79
N THR A 280 -0.79 -14.39 5.74
CA THR A 280 0.23 -13.90 6.71
C THR A 280 0.63 -14.97 7.72
N LEU A 281 -0.21 -16.00 7.92
CA LEU A 281 0.02 -17.08 8.86
C LEU A 281 0.84 -18.24 8.24
N LEU A 282 1.04 -18.28 6.92
CA LEU A 282 1.79 -19.35 6.25
C LEU A 282 3.26 -19.50 6.73
N PRO A 283 4.05 -18.42 6.92
CA PRO A 283 5.39 -18.52 7.50
C PRO A 283 5.44 -19.19 8.88
N LEU A 284 4.36 -19.08 9.66
CA LEU A 284 4.22 -19.69 10.99
C LEU A 284 3.72 -21.15 10.95
N ARG A 285 3.42 -21.69 9.75
CA ARG A 285 2.78 -23.01 9.57
C ARG A 285 3.46 -23.92 8.54
N VAL A 286 4.29 -23.38 7.65
CA VAL A 286 4.96 -24.12 6.57
C VAL A 286 6.45 -24.25 6.86
N ALA A 287 6.95 -25.48 7.05
CA ALA A 287 8.31 -25.74 7.52
C ALA A 287 9.46 -25.47 6.51
N GLY A 288 9.16 -25.04 5.28
CA GLY A 288 10.17 -24.68 4.26
C GLY A 288 11.13 -25.81 3.81
N ARG A 289 10.87 -27.07 4.15
CA ARG A 289 11.81 -28.20 3.92
C ARG A 289 11.82 -28.68 2.47
N THR A 290 10.66 -28.78 1.83
CA THR A 290 10.56 -29.16 0.40
C THR A 290 10.65 -27.94 -0.52
N LYS A 291 10.92 -28.15 -1.81
CA LYS A 291 10.93 -27.09 -2.83
C LYS A 291 9.54 -26.45 -2.97
N GLU A 292 8.52 -27.27 -2.83
CA GLU A 292 7.10 -26.94 -2.91
C GLU A 292 6.66 -26.09 -1.71
N GLN A 293 7.12 -26.46 -0.50
CA GLN A 293 6.94 -25.65 0.71
C GLN A 293 7.63 -24.28 0.59
N ARG A 294 8.86 -24.23 0.05
CA ARG A 294 9.54 -22.94 -0.22
C ARG A 294 8.83 -22.08 -1.26
N ARG A 295 8.17 -22.70 -2.25
CA ARG A 295 7.34 -21.97 -3.24
C ARG A 295 6.09 -21.36 -2.59
N VAL A 296 5.43 -22.09 -1.69
CA VAL A 296 4.29 -21.55 -0.90
C VAL A 296 4.73 -20.39 -0.01
N LEU A 297 5.87 -20.52 0.66
CA LEU A 297 6.46 -19.46 1.48
C LEU A 297 6.79 -18.22 0.64
N ALA A 298 7.60 -18.35 -0.41
CA ALA A 298 8.00 -17.23 -1.26
C ALA A 298 6.81 -16.50 -1.90
N ALA A 299 5.75 -17.23 -2.28
CA ALA A 299 4.52 -16.63 -2.80
C ALA A 299 3.72 -15.87 -1.72
N ALA A 300 3.67 -16.40 -0.49
CA ALA A 300 3.03 -15.73 0.64
C ALA A 300 3.82 -14.48 1.05
N GLU A 301 5.12 -14.62 1.25
CA GLU A 301 6.07 -13.55 1.59
C GLU A 301 6.00 -12.41 0.56
N GLN A 302 6.06 -12.70 -0.75
CA GLN A 302 5.92 -11.69 -1.79
C GLN A 302 4.58 -10.94 -1.70
N THR A 303 3.46 -11.64 -1.52
CA THR A 303 2.15 -10.99 -1.39
C THR A 303 2.08 -10.15 -0.10
N VAL A 304 2.58 -10.65 1.02
CA VAL A 304 2.60 -9.93 2.31
C VAL A 304 3.48 -8.69 2.24
N LEU A 305 4.66 -8.76 1.62
CA LEU A 305 5.55 -7.61 1.39
C LEU A 305 4.91 -6.59 0.45
N ALA A 306 4.29 -7.04 -0.65
CA ALA A 306 3.56 -6.16 -1.57
C ALA A 306 2.37 -5.45 -0.89
N LEU A 307 1.73 -6.07 0.11
CA LEU A 307 0.65 -5.45 0.89
C LEU A 307 1.16 -4.53 2.01
N ARG A 308 2.21 -4.92 2.74
CA ARG A 308 2.87 -4.07 3.75
C ARG A 308 3.47 -2.81 3.13
N SER A 309 3.93 -2.87 1.87
CA SER A 309 4.45 -1.71 1.14
C SER A 309 3.43 -0.59 0.83
N LEU A 310 2.13 -0.82 1.05
CA LEU A 310 1.09 0.15 0.70
C LEU A 310 0.93 1.19 1.82
N PHE A 311 1.32 2.44 1.58
CA PHE A 311 1.13 3.56 2.51
C PHE A 311 -0.03 4.45 2.06
N PRO A 312 -1.17 4.48 2.79
CA PRO A 312 -2.23 5.45 2.54
C PRO A 312 -1.78 6.84 2.97
N CYS A 313 -1.62 7.75 2.01
CA CYS A 313 -1.36 9.16 2.25
C CYS A 313 -2.65 9.96 2.04
N ALA A 314 -3.12 10.59 3.10
CA ALA A 314 -4.31 11.43 3.15
C ALA A 314 -3.96 12.79 3.74
N ALA A 315 -2.93 13.44 3.18
CA ALA A 315 -2.37 14.71 3.67
C ALA A 315 -3.45 15.79 3.86
N ASP A 316 -3.79 16.07 5.12
CA ASP A 316 -4.80 17.04 5.54
C ASP A 316 -4.13 18.35 6.01
N PRO A 317 -4.32 19.47 5.30
CA PRO A 317 -3.88 20.79 5.75
C PRO A 317 -4.32 21.17 7.16
N THR A 318 -5.48 20.69 7.63
CA THR A 318 -5.98 20.99 8.97
C THR A 318 -5.11 20.35 10.04
N ALA A 319 -4.84 19.04 9.91
CA ALA A 319 -3.95 18.28 10.77
C ALA A 319 -2.48 18.74 10.70
N MET A 320 -2.01 19.24 9.54
CA MET A 320 -0.63 19.71 9.34
C MET A 320 -0.29 21.10 9.91
N ARG A 321 -1.30 21.88 10.35
CA ARG A 321 -1.11 23.28 10.82
C ARG A 321 -0.59 23.44 12.25
N PRO A 322 -0.99 22.62 13.25
CA PRO A 322 -0.43 22.69 14.61
C PRO A 322 1.06 22.30 14.66
N PRO A 323 1.79 22.71 15.71
CA PRO A 323 3.10 22.12 16.00
C PRO A 323 2.95 20.61 16.28
N ALA A 324 3.81 19.80 15.68
CA ALA A 324 3.78 18.35 15.87
C ALA A 324 4.30 17.98 17.27
N PRO A 325 3.72 17.00 17.97
CA PRO A 325 4.39 16.41 19.14
C PRO A 325 5.65 15.67 18.70
N GLY A 326 6.67 15.61 19.57
CA GLY A 326 7.79 14.68 19.37
C GLY A 326 7.39 13.24 19.70
N GLY A 327 7.78 12.30 18.84
CA GLY A 327 7.46 10.87 18.92
C GLY A 327 8.53 10.01 18.24
N ASP A 328 8.12 9.14 17.31
CA ASP A 328 8.99 8.22 16.56
C ASP A 328 9.49 8.79 15.22
N GLY A 329 9.02 9.97 14.81
CA GLY A 329 9.34 10.58 13.53
C GLY A 329 8.87 9.79 12.30
N LEU A 330 7.86 8.91 12.44
CA LEU A 330 7.21 8.23 11.32
C LEU A 330 5.99 9.03 10.85
N LEU A 331 5.94 9.41 9.57
CA LEU A 331 4.88 10.25 9.02
C LEU A 331 3.53 9.53 9.05
N ARG A 332 2.58 10.06 9.82
CA ARG A 332 1.22 9.53 9.93
C ARG A 332 0.47 9.67 8.60
N ARG A 333 -0.55 8.82 8.41
CA ARG A 333 -1.43 8.81 7.22
C ARG A 333 -1.99 10.20 6.86
N ASP A 334 -2.41 10.98 7.85
CA ASP A 334 -2.96 12.33 7.71
C ASP A 334 -1.89 13.42 7.54
N CYS A 335 -0.61 13.05 7.68
CA CYS A 335 0.56 13.91 7.76
C CYS A 335 0.58 14.86 8.98
N ALA A 336 -0.21 14.61 10.03
CA ALA A 336 -0.34 15.51 11.19
C ALA A 336 1.01 15.88 11.86
N ASN A 337 1.99 14.97 11.82
CA ASN A 337 3.33 15.20 12.35
C ASN A 337 4.37 15.68 11.33
N LEU A 338 3.95 16.29 10.19
CA LEU A 338 4.83 16.78 9.13
C LEU A 338 6.04 17.58 9.67
N ALA A 339 5.84 18.45 10.66
CA ALA A 339 6.91 19.26 11.24
C ALA A 339 8.01 18.43 11.96
N GLU A 340 7.62 17.37 12.67
CA GLU A 340 8.52 16.42 13.31
C GLU A 340 9.34 15.66 12.24
N VAL A 341 8.67 15.15 11.21
CA VAL A 341 9.32 14.35 10.16
C VAL A 341 10.30 15.19 9.34
N LEU A 342 9.96 16.46 9.06
CA LEU A 342 10.90 17.41 8.46
C LEU A 342 12.13 17.66 9.36
N HIS A 343 11.95 17.75 10.68
CA HIS A 343 13.06 17.92 11.64
C HIS A 343 13.98 16.70 11.68
N ARG A 344 13.40 15.48 11.64
CA ARG A 344 14.14 14.23 11.54
C ARG A 344 14.88 14.11 10.20
N ALA A 345 14.20 14.35 9.08
CA ALA A 345 14.75 14.21 7.73
C ALA A 345 15.96 15.13 7.45
N ALA A 346 15.91 16.37 7.96
CA ALA A 346 17.03 17.33 7.88
C ALA A 346 18.33 16.80 8.50
N ARG A 347 18.19 15.98 9.55
CA ARG A 347 19.31 15.42 10.34
C ARG A 347 19.81 14.09 9.78
N GLU A 348 18.90 13.24 9.27
CA GLU A 348 19.26 11.91 8.73
C GLU A 348 19.98 11.96 7.38
N CYS A 349 19.51 12.77 6.43
CA CYS A 349 20.01 12.69 5.06
C CYS A 349 19.93 14.02 4.31
N ARG A 350 20.94 14.87 4.51
CA ARG A 350 21.08 16.19 3.86
C ARG A 350 20.87 16.16 2.33
N THR A 351 21.29 15.08 1.64
CA THR A 351 21.06 14.93 0.19
C THR A 351 19.58 14.74 -0.16
N ARG A 352 18.82 13.95 0.61
CA ARG A 352 17.36 13.81 0.41
C ARG A 352 16.63 15.10 0.83
N TYR A 353 17.08 15.76 1.89
CA TYR A 353 16.50 17.03 2.34
C TYR A 353 16.68 18.15 1.31
N GLY A 354 17.89 18.32 0.75
CA GLY A 354 18.14 19.33 -0.29
C GLY A 354 17.38 19.08 -1.60
N LEU A 355 17.08 17.81 -1.93
CA LEU A 355 16.19 17.48 -3.05
C LEU A 355 14.72 17.83 -2.76
N LEU A 356 14.26 17.63 -1.52
CA LEU A 356 12.95 18.10 -1.06
C LEU A 356 12.87 19.63 -1.11
N GLU A 357 13.86 20.35 -0.58
CA GLU A 357 13.92 21.82 -0.62
C GLU A 357 13.96 22.36 -2.06
N ALA A 358 14.63 21.68 -2.98
CA ALA A 358 14.59 22.03 -4.41
C ALA A 358 13.18 21.90 -4.99
N SER A 359 12.50 20.77 -4.76
CA SER A 359 11.12 20.56 -5.21
C SER A 359 10.15 21.56 -4.58
N VAL A 360 10.32 21.86 -3.29
CA VAL A 360 9.49 22.84 -2.55
C VAL A 360 9.68 24.26 -3.09
N ARG A 361 10.90 24.62 -3.50
CA ARG A 361 11.20 25.89 -4.20
C ARG A 361 10.56 25.98 -5.59
N GLU A 362 10.37 24.86 -6.27
CA GLU A 362 9.63 24.80 -7.54
C GLU A 362 8.11 24.89 -7.32
N GLY A 363 7.56 24.16 -6.33
CA GLY A 363 6.10 23.99 -6.15
C GLY A 363 5.38 25.03 -5.29
N CYS A 364 6.03 25.65 -4.30
CA CYS A 364 5.39 26.67 -3.46
C CYS A 364 5.19 28.01 -4.20
N ALA A 365 4.50 28.95 -3.55
CA ALA A 365 4.24 30.28 -4.11
C ALA A 365 5.36 31.27 -3.70
N GLY A 366 5.81 32.10 -4.64
CA GLY A 366 6.88 33.09 -4.41
C GLY A 366 8.27 32.47 -4.24
N VAL A 367 9.27 33.29 -3.86
CA VAL A 367 10.63 32.81 -3.60
C VAL A 367 10.67 32.04 -2.27
N VAL A 368 11.42 30.94 -2.28
CA VAL A 368 11.66 30.05 -1.13
C VAL A 368 13.16 29.73 -1.06
N ASP A 369 13.78 29.98 0.08
CA ASP A 369 15.22 29.71 0.25
C ASP A 369 15.48 28.31 0.78
N GLY A 370 14.56 27.75 1.55
CA GLY A 370 14.65 26.40 2.13
C GLY A 370 13.57 26.13 3.17
N LEU A 371 13.82 25.15 4.03
CA LEU A 371 12.95 24.76 5.14
C LEU A 371 13.69 24.88 6.47
N ALA A 372 12.99 25.38 7.50
CA ALA A 372 13.48 25.41 8.87
C ALA A 372 12.55 24.65 9.81
N THR A 373 13.11 24.09 10.87
CA THR A 373 12.35 23.44 11.95
C THR A 373 12.87 23.90 13.31
N GLU A 374 11.96 24.04 14.26
CA GLU A 374 12.19 24.68 15.56
C GLU A 374 11.53 23.84 16.66
N LEU A 375 12.29 23.50 17.72
CA LEU A 375 11.74 22.85 18.91
C LEU A 375 11.20 23.94 19.84
N LEU A 376 9.88 23.98 20.01
CA LEU A 376 9.20 24.96 20.83
C LEU A 376 9.37 24.69 22.33
N PRO A 377 9.31 25.74 23.18
CA PRO A 377 9.11 25.56 24.62
C PRO A 377 7.86 24.69 24.89
N GLY A 378 8.06 23.55 25.55
CA GLY A 378 7.02 22.53 25.74
C GLY A 378 7.18 21.26 24.88
N GLY A 379 8.16 21.20 23.97
CA GLY A 379 8.56 19.97 23.26
C GLY A 379 7.79 19.66 21.98
N GLY A 380 6.90 20.55 21.53
CA GLY A 380 6.34 20.49 20.17
C GLY A 380 7.33 21.00 19.12
N ILE A 381 7.26 20.49 17.89
CA ILE A 381 8.12 20.88 16.78
C ILE A 381 7.30 21.71 15.79
N ALA A 382 7.78 22.91 15.46
CA ALA A 382 7.25 23.75 14.39
C ALA A 382 8.13 23.65 13.14
N ALA A 383 7.54 23.91 11.97
CA ALA A 383 8.27 24.05 10.72
C ALA A 383 7.87 25.33 9.97
N ARG A 384 8.81 25.87 9.19
CA ARG A 384 8.73 27.13 8.46
C ARG A 384 9.28 26.98 7.04
N LEU A 385 8.58 27.56 6.08
CA LEU A 385 9.04 27.81 4.73
C LEU A 385 9.87 29.11 4.73
N LEU A 386 11.18 29.01 4.49
CA LEU A 386 12.06 30.18 4.48
C LEU A 386 11.86 31.00 3.20
N ARG A 387 11.94 32.33 3.34
CA ARG A 387 11.75 33.32 2.25
C ARG A 387 12.76 34.45 2.44
N PRO A 388 13.14 35.19 1.38
CA PRO A 388 14.31 36.08 1.44
C PRO A 388 14.21 37.19 2.49
N GLU A 389 12.98 37.63 2.78
CA GLU A 389 12.70 38.69 3.75
C GLU A 389 11.92 38.13 4.95
N GLY A 390 12.48 38.30 6.15
CA GLY A 390 11.86 37.97 7.42
C GLY A 390 11.97 36.48 7.85
N PRO A 391 11.25 36.06 8.90
CA PRO A 391 11.45 34.77 9.58
C PRO A 391 10.82 33.56 8.85
N GLY A 392 10.46 33.69 7.56
CA GLY A 392 9.70 32.69 6.82
C GLY A 392 8.25 32.50 7.28
N THR A 393 7.50 31.67 6.55
CA THR A 393 6.08 31.38 6.80
C THR A 393 5.93 30.05 7.56
N PRO A 394 5.33 30.02 8.77
CA PRO A 394 5.10 28.77 9.50
C PRO A 394 4.00 27.93 8.83
N LEU A 395 4.03 26.59 8.99
CA LEU A 395 3.02 25.67 8.41
C LEU A 395 1.58 26.11 8.75
N SER A 396 1.35 26.58 9.97
CA SER A 396 0.07 27.12 10.43
C SER A 396 -0.54 28.20 9.53
N ARG A 397 0.28 28.92 8.75
CA ARG A 397 -0.11 30.02 7.83
C ARG A 397 0.11 29.74 6.35
N LEU A 398 0.63 28.57 5.95
CA LEU A 398 0.77 28.22 4.53
C LEU A 398 -0.59 27.98 3.86
N GLY A 399 -0.65 28.06 2.53
CA GLY A 399 -1.84 27.65 1.77
C GLY A 399 -2.05 26.14 1.81
N ASP A 400 -3.30 25.68 1.67
CA ASP A 400 -3.62 24.24 1.66
C ASP A 400 -2.89 23.47 0.55
N GLY A 401 -2.76 24.09 -0.64
CA GLY A 401 -1.96 23.54 -1.74
C GLY A 401 -0.47 23.47 -1.43
N GLU A 402 0.11 24.47 -0.75
CA GLU A 402 1.51 24.43 -0.32
C GLU A 402 1.76 23.34 0.73
N LEU A 403 0.83 23.13 1.66
CA LEU A 403 0.90 22.06 2.66
C LEU A 403 0.79 20.67 2.04
N ARG A 404 -0.19 20.44 1.14
CA ARG A 404 -0.31 19.16 0.42
C ARG A 404 0.87 18.92 -0.51
N TYR A 405 1.38 19.95 -1.20
CA TYR A 405 2.57 19.84 -2.03
C TYR A 405 3.79 19.42 -1.19
N LEU A 406 4.06 20.10 -0.07
CA LEU A 406 5.17 19.80 0.83
C LEU A 406 5.09 18.36 1.39
N ALA A 407 3.90 17.93 1.83
CA ALA A 407 3.68 16.58 2.34
C ALA A 407 3.84 15.50 1.26
N MET A 408 3.23 15.70 0.08
CA MET A 408 3.34 14.75 -1.02
C MET A 408 4.77 14.69 -1.59
N ALA A 409 5.48 15.81 -1.68
CA ALA A 409 6.89 15.84 -2.07
C ALA A 409 7.76 15.10 -1.04
N LEU A 410 7.55 15.33 0.26
CA LEU A 410 8.24 14.59 1.33
C LEU A 410 8.04 13.08 1.17
N VAL A 411 6.77 12.64 1.08
CA VAL A 411 6.40 11.22 0.90
C VAL A 411 7.07 10.62 -0.34
N LEU A 412 7.15 11.36 -1.45
CA LEU A 412 7.79 10.91 -2.69
C LEU A 412 9.33 10.95 -2.66
N PHE A 413 9.97 11.61 -1.69
CA PHE A 413 11.42 11.53 -1.44
C PHE A 413 11.82 10.57 -0.30
N THR A 414 10.87 10.16 0.55
CA THR A 414 11.09 9.23 1.67
C THR A 414 10.87 7.77 1.29
N GLY A 415 11.83 6.91 1.64
CA GLY A 415 11.58 5.47 1.73
C GLY A 415 10.77 5.10 2.98
N PRO A 416 10.34 3.82 3.12
CA PRO A 416 9.38 3.39 4.14
C PRO A 416 9.82 3.67 5.59
N GLY A 417 11.12 3.67 5.92
CA GLY A 417 11.63 3.93 7.29
C GLY A 417 11.45 5.37 7.84
N VAL A 418 10.66 6.20 7.16
CA VAL A 418 10.27 7.57 7.56
C VAL A 418 8.74 7.74 7.57
N LEU A 419 7.98 6.70 7.21
CA LEU A 419 6.52 6.71 7.11
C LEU A 419 5.92 5.75 8.16
N ASP A 420 4.68 6.02 8.57
CA ASP A 420 3.92 5.15 9.49
C ASP A 420 3.38 3.92 8.74
N VAL A 421 4.31 3.03 8.39
CA VAL A 421 4.13 1.77 7.67
C VAL A 421 5.15 0.78 8.23
N ASP A 422 4.81 -0.51 8.35
CA ASP A 422 5.77 -1.54 8.75
C ASP A 422 6.91 -1.63 7.70
N PRO A 423 8.12 -1.13 8.02
CA PRO A 423 9.20 -1.12 7.07
C PRO A 423 9.85 -2.50 7.15
N ALA A 424 9.43 -3.41 6.26
CA ALA A 424 9.79 -4.84 6.24
C ALA A 424 11.32 -5.09 6.33
N SER A 425 11.83 -5.04 7.56
CA SER A 425 13.24 -4.88 7.90
C SER A 425 14.04 -6.17 7.73
N GLU A 426 13.35 -7.30 7.62
CA GLU A 426 13.86 -8.57 7.13
C GLU A 426 14.28 -8.50 5.64
N VAL A 427 13.78 -7.53 4.89
CA VAL A 427 14.17 -7.24 3.49
C VAL A 427 15.17 -6.08 3.47
N PRO A 428 16.34 -6.22 2.83
CA PRO A 428 17.28 -5.12 2.64
C PRO A 428 16.61 -3.91 1.96
N GLY A 429 16.82 -2.70 2.49
CA GLY A 429 16.16 -1.47 2.01
C GLY A 429 16.34 -1.14 0.52
N ALA A 430 17.35 -1.71 -0.13
CA ALA A 430 17.51 -1.63 -1.58
C ALA A 430 16.41 -2.39 -2.36
N LEU A 431 15.90 -3.50 -1.81
CA LEU A 431 14.87 -4.36 -2.40
C LEU A 431 13.45 -4.00 -1.91
N GLN A 432 13.33 -3.12 -0.93
CA GLN A 432 12.05 -2.56 -0.52
C GLN A 432 11.52 -1.61 -1.61
N THR A 433 10.24 -1.78 -1.95
CA THR A 433 9.44 -0.79 -2.70
C THR A 433 8.37 -0.25 -1.75
N LEU A 434 8.00 1.01 -1.92
CA LEU A 434 6.85 1.66 -1.29
C LEU A 434 5.79 1.91 -2.37
N THR A 435 4.50 1.76 -2.06
CA THR A 435 3.40 2.24 -2.92
C THR A 435 2.54 3.24 -2.15
N VAL A 436 2.62 4.51 -2.55
CA VAL A 436 1.81 5.60 -2.00
C VAL A 436 0.40 5.48 -2.57
N LEU A 437 -0.62 5.40 -1.72
CA LEU A 437 -2.03 5.50 -2.09
C LEU A 437 -2.48 6.94 -1.79
N ALA A 438 -2.74 7.75 -2.83
CA ALA A 438 -3.08 9.17 -2.68
C ALA A 438 -4.51 9.44 -3.17
N ASP A 439 -5.47 9.43 -2.25
CA ASP A 439 -6.86 9.79 -2.56
C ASP A 439 -6.96 11.31 -2.78
N ASP A 440 -7.81 11.71 -3.73
CA ASP A 440 -7.96 13.11 -4.16
C ASP A 440 -6.60 13.83 -4.34
N PHE A 441 -5.72 13.26 -5.17
CA PHE A 441 -4.33 13.68 -5.37
C PHE A 441 -4.21 15.17 -5.76
N ASP A 442 -5.04 15.66 -6.68
CA ASP A 442 -5.11 17.04 -7.17
C ASP A 442 -5.84 18.03 -6.23
N LEU A 443 -6.41 17.58 -5.10
CA LEU A 443 -7.15 18.46 -4.18
C LEU A 443 -6.28 19.61 -3.65
N HIS A 444 -6.81 20.83 -3.72
CA HIS A 444 -6.15 22.09 -3.34
C HIS A 444 -4.84 22.42 -4.08
N LEU A 445 -4.39 21.59 -5.03
CA LEU A 445 -3.21 21.87 -5.85
C LEU A 445 -3.59 22.71 -7.07
N ASP A 446 -2.66 23.56 -7.52
CA ASP A 446 -2.72 24.12 -8.88
C ASP A 446 -2.19 23.11 -9.93
N GLU A 447 -2.41 23.39 -11.21
CA GLU A 447 -2.01 22.48 -12.30
C GLU A 447 -0.49 22.28 -12.40
N ARG A 448 0.30 23.30 -12.03
CA ARG A 448 1.76 23.25 -11.98
C ARG A 448 2.23 22.38 -10.81
N GLN A 449 1.65 22.54 -9.63
CA GLN A 449 1.92 21.71 -8.46
C GLN A 449 1.59 20.23 -8.71
N ALA A 450 0.43 19.95 -9.31
CA ALA A 450 0.05 18.59 -9.69
C ALA A 450 1.02 17.99 -10.72
N ALA A 451 1.40 18.75 -11.76
CA ALA A 451 2.36 18.31 -12.76
C ALA A 451 3.75 18.01 -12.16
N LEU A 452 4.27 18.90 -11.30
CA LEU A 452 5.56 18.73 -10.61
C LEU A 452 5.57 17.47 -9.72
N LEU A 453 4.49 17.18 -8.99
CA LEU A 453 4.39 15.97 -8.18
C LEU A 453 4.28 14.69 -9.03
N LEU A 454 3.64 14.74 -10.19
CA LEU A 454 3.54 13.58 -11.10
C LEU A 454 4.86 13.28 -11.80
N ASP A 455 5.60 14.32 -12.21
CA ASP A 455 6.96 14.21 -12.73
C ASP A 455 7.93 13.69 -11.65
N LEU A 456 7.85 14.22 -10.42
CA LEU A 456 8.56 13.66 -9.26
C LEU A 456 8.23 12.17 -9.04
N ALA A 457 6.94 11.81 -9.02
CA ALA A 457 6.51 10.43 -8.85
C ALA A 457 7.03 9.52 -9.98
N ALA A 458 7.00 9.98 -11.23
CA ALA A 458 7.56 9.25 -12.37
C ALA A 458 9.08 9.07 -12.25
N ARG A 459 9.82 10.11 -11.84
CA ARG A 459 11.27 10.04 -11.56
C ARG A 459 11.63 9.06 -10.44
N MET A 460 10.79 8.92 -9.42
CA MET A 460 11.05 8.01 -8.29
C MET A 460 10.58 6.59 -8.59
N ALA A 461 9.55 6.43 -9.41
CA ALA A 461 9.11 5.15 -9.96
C ALA A 461 10.10 4.58 -10.99
N ALA A 462 10.77 5.42 -11.79
CA ALA A 462 11.87 5.01 -12.65
C ALA A 462 13.09 4.48 -11.86
N ARG A 463 13.21 4.82 -10.57
CA ARG A 463 14.21 4.26 -9.63
C ARG A 463 13.71 3.00 -8.89
N GLY A 464 12.47 2.55 -9.12
CA GLY A 464 11.88 1.33 -8.56
C GLY A 464 11.60 1.31 -7.05
N HIS A 465 12.00 2.35 -6.30
CA HIS A 465 11.82 2.40 -4.83
C HIS A 465 10.43 2.87 -4.41
N ILE A 466 9.77 3.71 -5.23
CA ILE A 466 8.47 4.32 -4.90
C ILE A 466 7.52 4.11 -6.07
N ARG A 467 6.25 3.85 -5.77
CA ARG A 467 5.14 3.76 -6.72
C ARG A 467 4.01 4.66 -6.23
N LEU A 468 3.15 5.09 -7.14
CA LEU A 468 1.98 5.92 -6.82
C LEU A 468 0.71 5.31 -7.42
N LEU A 469 -0.31 5.12 -6.57
CA LEU A 469 -1.69 4.91 -6.98
C LEU A 469 -2.52 6.10 -6.46
N GLY A 470 -2.73 7.09 -7.31
CA GLY A 470 -3.55 8.26 -7.01
C GLY A 470 -4.99 8.09 -7.49
N ALA A 471 -5.91 8.85 -6.91
CA ALA A 471 -7.21 9.17 -7.52
C ALA A 471 -7.25 10.66 -7.85
N LEU A 472 -7.75 11.03 -9.03
CA LEU A 472 -7.97 12.43 -9.37
C LEU A 472 -9.41 12.84 -9.03
N SER A 473 -9.58 13.92 -8.26
CA SER A 473 -10.86 14.56 -7.96
C SER A 473 -11.51 15.05 -9.25
N ARG A 474 -10.74 15.74 -10.11
CA ARG A 474 -11.19 16.26 -11.41
C ARG A 474 -10.84 15.29 -12.55
N PRO A 475 -11.64 15.20 -13.63
CA PRO A 475 -11.17 14.58 -14.86
C PRO A 475 -10.00 15.41 -15.44
N PRO A 476 -8.98 14.78 -16.03
CA PRO A 476 -7.96 15.52 -16.77
C PRO A 476 -8.62 16.28 -17.94
N ALA A 477 -8.13 17.48 -18.25
CA ALA A 477 -8.74 18.35 -19.24
C ALA A 477 -8.86 17.65 -20.61
N PRO A 478 -10.00 17.78 -21.32
CA PRO A 478 -10.19 17.15 -22.62
C PRO A 478 -9.16 17.69 -23.64
N PRO A 479 -8.61 16.84 -24.53
CA PRO A 479 -7.41 17.20 -25.30
C PRO A 479 -7.70 18.23 -26.40
N GLY A 480 -7.40 19.50 -26.12
CA GLY A 480 -7.35 20.59 -27.09
C GLY A 480 -6.04 20.72 -27.86
N GLY A 481 -5.07 19.83 -27.66
CA GLY A 481 -3.75 19.89 -28.27
C GLY A 481 -2.89 18.66 -27.96
N SER A 482 -3.10 17.58 -28.73
CA SER A 482 -2.45 16.27 -28.56
C SER A 482 -2.77 15.52 -27.25
N PRO A 483 -2.65 14.18 -27.21
CA PRO A 483 -2.82 13.42 -25.96
C PRO A 483 -1.61 13.65 -25.05
N GLY A 484 -1.81 14.44 -23.99
CA GLY A 484 -0.82 14.71 -22.93
C GLY A 484 -0.53 13.48 -22.05
N ALA A 485 0.07 12.44 -22.64
CA ALA A 485 0.56 11.28 -21.91
C ALA A 485 1.81 11.69 -21.12
N ILE A 486 1.64 12.02 -19.84
CA ILE A 486 2.76 12.27 -18.90
C ILE A 486 3.64 11.00 -18.89
N PRO A 487 4.91 11.07 -19.31
CA PRO A 487 5.73 9.87 -19.49
C PRO A 487 5.84 9.05 -18.20
N GLY A 488 5.50 7.76 -18.28
CA GLY A 488 5.50 6.84 -17.13
C GLY A 488 4.21 6.79 -16.31
N VAL A 489 3.23 7.68 -16.56
CA VAL A 489 1.94 7.70 -15.86
C VAL A 489 0.88 6.88 -16.61
N ARG A 490 0.21 5.96 -15.91
CA ARG A 490 -0.96 5.23 -16.40
C ARG A 490 -2.24 5.89 -15.90
N LEU A 491 -3.12 6.33 -16.80
CA LEU A 491 -4.50 6.66 -16.45
C LEU A 491 -5.37 5.39 -16.47
N VAL A 492 -6.31 5.27 -15.53
CA VAL A 492 -7.30 4.18 -15.47
C VAL A 492 -8.67 4.79 -15.12
N GLU A 493 -9.63 4.71 -16.04
CA GLU A 493 -10.98 5.21 -15.80
C GLU A 493 -11.77 4.26 -14.89
N VAL A 494 -12.49 4.84 -13.92
CA VAL A 494 -13.27 4.13 -12.91
C VAL A 494 -14.69 4.70 -12.87
N GLY A 495 -15.69 3.83 -12.77
CA GLY A 495 -17.11 4.22 -12.87
C GLY A 495 -17.65 4.28 -14.30
N ALA A 496 -16.81 4.05 -15.31
CA ALA A 496 -17.23 3.74 -16.67
C ALA A 496 -18.07 2.46 -16.68
N ALA A 497 -19.39 2.60 -16.58
CA ALA A 497 -20.32 1.51 -16.75
C ALA A 497 -20.22 1.02 -18.20
N VAL A 498 -19.60 -0.15 -18.40
CA VAL A 498 -19.73 -0.91 -19.65
C VAL A 498 -21.20 -1.32 -19.78
N ARG A 499 -22.00 -0.41 -20.33
CA ARG A 499 -23.31 -0.71 -20.89
C ARG A 499 -23.03 -1.60 -22.09
N GLY A 500 -22.91 -2.90 -21.85
CA GLY A 500 -22.85 -3.88 -22.92
C GLY A 500 -24.07 -3.69 -23.80
N THR A 501 -23.87 -3.19 -25.02
CA THR A 501 -24.85 -3.31 -26.08
C THR A 501 -25.20 -4.79 -26.19
N PRO A 502 -26.47 -5.19 -26.02
CA PRO A 502 -26.86 -6.55 -26.27
C PRO A 502 -26.78 -6.79 -27.77
N GLU A 503 -25.67 -7.39 -28.21
CA GLU A 503 -25.62 -8.05 -29.52
C GLU A 503 -26.75 -9.10 -29.56
N ARG A 504 -27.44 -9.17 -30.69
CA ARG A 504 -28.64 -9.98 -30.90
C ARG A 504 -28.31 -11.31 -31.57
#